data_AF-A0A966XGK9-F1
#
_entry.id   AF-A0A966XGK9-F1
#
_cell.length_a   1.000
_cell.length_b   1.000
_cell.length_c   1.000
_cell.angle_alpha   90.00
_cell.angle_beta   90.00
_cell.angle_gamma   90.00
#
_symmetry.space_group_name_H-M   'P 1'
#
loop_
_entity.id
_entity.type
_entity.pdbx_description
1 polymer ?
#
loop_
_entity_poly.entity_id
_entity_poly.type
_entity_poly.pdbx_seq_one_letter_code
_entity_poly.pdbx_strand_id
1 'polypeptide(L)'
;MRFSFLVVKKIFISAVLLVAVCGAWLPALASEMISGADIKRKIQSFLAARNYVGTPAISETRLFPSCASDIKVAPMFDSLKTIELSCAEPGGFKIAIRTNATSVRKSL
;
A
#
# COMPACT_ATOMS: atom_id res chain seq x y z
N MET A 1 -19.55 60.50 -27.60
CA MET A 1 -19.84 59.19 -26.99
C MET A 1 -18.60 58.31 -27.04
N ARG A 2 -17.86 58.16 -25.93
CA ARG A 2 -16.66 57.30 -25.84
C ARG A 2 -16.53 56.73 -24.42
N PHE A 3 -17.34 55.74 -24.09
CA PHE A 3 -17.24 55.02 -22.81
C PHE A 3 -17.60 53.54 -23.01
N SER A 4 -16.72 52.76 -23.63
CA SER A 4 -16.92 51.30 -23.67
C SER A 4 -15.64 50.46 -23.65
N PHE A 5 -14.45 51.05 -23.70
CA PHE A 5 -13.21 50.26 -23.83
C PHE A 5 -12.55 49.84 -22.50
N LEU A 6 -12.98 50.35 -21.34
CA LEU A 6 -12.33 50.05 -20.05
C LEU A 6 -12.85 48.78 -19.36
N VAL A 7 -14.05 48.30 -19.70
CA VAL A 7 -14.65 47.12 -19.03
C VAL A 7 -14.08 45.81 -19.60
N VAL A 8 -13.74 45.78 -20.88
CA VAL A 8 -13.24 44.58 -21.57
C VAL A 8 -11.85 44.15 -21.05
N LYS A 9 -10.99 45.12 -20.71
CA LYS A 9 -9.61 44.85 -20.27
C LYS A 9 -9.54 44.26 -18.85
N LYS A 10 -10.50 44.60 -17.99
CA LYS A 10 -10.52 44.15 -16.57
C LYS A 10 -11.11 42.75 -16.42
N ILE A 11 -12.03 42.36 -17.31
CA ILE A 11 -12.61 41.01 -17.36
C ILE A 11 -11.61 40.00 -17.94
N PHE A 12 -10.80 40.41 -18.92
CA PHE A 12 -9.77 39.52 -19.49
C PHE A 12 -8.63 39.19 -18.51
N ILE A 13 -8.23 40.15 -17.68
CA ILE A 13 -7.14 39.94 -16.71
C ILE A 13 -7.58 39.07 -15.53
N SER A 14 -8.87 39.06 -15.18
CA SER A 14 -9.41 38.24 -14.09
C SER A 14 -9.69 36.79 -14.51
N ALA A 15 -9.95 36.52 -15.79
CA ALA A 15 -10.15 35.16 -16.29
C ALA A 15 -8.85 34.34 -16.44
N VAL A 16 -7.70 35.00 -16.67
CA VAL A 16 -6.40 34.32 -16.83
C VAL A 16 -5.81 33.85 -15.48
N LEU A 17 -6.17 34.51 -14.37
CA LEU A 17 -5.60 34.19 -13.05
C LEU A 17 -6.26 32.97 -12.37
N LEU A 18 -7.46 32.56 -12.80
CA LEU A 18 -8.23 31.49 -12.14
C LEU A 18 -7.94 30.07 -12.67
N VAL A 19 -7.23 29.94 -13.79
CA VAL A 19 -6.90 28.64 -14.40
C VAL A 19 -5.55 28.07 -13.92
N ALA A 20 -4.76 28.84 -13.16
CA ALA A 20 -3.41 28.45 -12.74
C ALA A 20 -3.33 27.63 -11.44
N VAL A 21 -4.45 27.38 -10.74
CA VAL A 21 -4.48 26.66 -9.44
C VAL A 21 -5.02 25.23 -9.58
N CYS A 22 -4.76 24.56 -10.71
CA CYS A 22 -5.01 23.12 -10.87
C CYS A 22 -3.76 22.35 -11.32
N GLY A 23 -2.57 22.93 -11.08
CA GLY A 23 -1.29 22.29 -11.30
C GLY A 23 -1.05 21.15 -10.30
N ALA A 24 -1.63 19.99 -10.62
CA ALA A 24 -1.10 18.65 -10.36
C ALA A 24 -0.47 18.44 -8.97
N TRP A 25 -1.31 18.19 -7.97
CA TRP A 25 -0.92 17.25 -6.92
C TRP A 25 -1.19 15.85 -7.46
N LEU A 26 -0.35 15.40 -8.40
CA LEU A 26 -0.24 13.97 -8.67
C LEU A 26 0.57 13.41 -7.51
N PRO A 27 -0.02 12.60 -6.59
CA PRO A 27 0.82 11.85 -5.67
C PRO A 27 1.74 11.00 -6.54
N ALA A 28 3.05 11.23 -6.43
CA ALA A 28 4.03 10.37 -7.04
C ALA A 28 3.83 8.99 -6.40
N LEU A 29 3.15 8.09 -7.12
CA LEU A 29 3.13 6.67 -6.79
C LEU A 29 4.54 6.16 -7.06
N ALA A 30 5.45 6.38 -6.11
CA ALA A 30 6.69 5.65 -6.03
C ALA A 30 6.28 4.18 -5.94
N SER A 31 6.33 3.49 -7.08
CA SER A 31 6.06 2.07 -7.17
C SER A 31 7.29 1.32 -6.67
N GLU A 32 7.64 1.58 -5.40
CA GLU A 32 8.63 0.79 -4.71
C GLU A 32 8.09 -0.63 -4.64
N MET A 33 8.90 -1.62 -5.02
CA MET A 33 8.50 -3.01 -5.05
C MET A 33 9.12 -3.70 -3.85
N ILE A 34 8.32 -4.43 -3.08
CA ILE A 34 8.81 -5.26 -1.98
C ILE A 34 9.11 -6.67 -2.50
N SER A 35 10.25 -7.22 -2.11
CA SER A 35 10.63 -8.57 -2.52
C SER A 35 9.85 -9.64 -1.74
N GLY A 36 9.65 -10.80 -2.35
CA GLY A 36 9.07 -11.94 -1.67
C GLY A 36 9.91 -12.43 -0.49
N ALA A 37 11.23 -12.18 -0.51
CA ALA A 37 12.12 -12.45 0.62
C ALA A 37 11.79 -11.55 1.83
N ASP A 38 11.53 -10.26 1.61
CA ASP A 38 11.12 -9.34 2.67
C ASP A 38 9.77 -9.72 3.26
N ILE A 39 8.80 -10.05 2.40
CA ILE A 39 7.50 -10.56 2.84
C ILE A 39 7.68 -11.85 3.64
N LYS A 40 8.46 -12.81 3.15
CA LYS A 40 8.71 -14.09 3.84
C LYS A 40 9.27 -13.85 5.25
N ARG A 41 10.25 -12.94 5.38
CA ARG A 41 10.83 -12.55 6.67
C ARG A 41 9.79 -11.89 7.59
N LYS A 42 8.97 -10.96 7.09
CA LYS A 42 7.90 -10.33 7.88
C LYS A 42 6.90 -11.35 8.42
N ILE A 43 6.52 -12.33 7.60
CA ILE A 43 5.65 -13.44 8.00
C ILE A 43 6.32 -14.31 9.07
N GLN A 44 7.58 -14.68 8.88
CA GLN A 44 8.31 -15.51 9.84
C GLN A 44 8.38 -14.84 11.22
N SER A 45 8.67 -13.54 11.27
CA SER A 45 8.64 -12.76 12.51
C SER A 45 7.25 -12.75 13.15
N PHE A 46 6.19 -12.59 12.36
CA PHE A 46 4.81 -12.65 12.85
C PHE A 46 4.44 -14.02 13.45
N LEU A 47 4.89 -15.11 12.83
CA LEU A 47 4.68 -16.47 13.34
C LEU A 47 5.47 -16.72 14.62
N ALA A 48 6.74 -16.32 14.65
CA ALA A 48 7.62 -16.50 15.79
C ALA A 48 7.09 -15.78 17.04
N ALA A 49 6.57 -14.56 16.88
CA ALA A 49 5.93 -13.80 17.96
C ALA A 49 4.72 -14.51 18.59
N ARG A 50 4.14 -15.51 17.91
CA ARG A 50 2.98 -16.29 18.36
C ARG A 50 3.35 -17.72 18.77
N ASN A 51 4.64 -18.06 18.83
CA ASN A 51 5.14 -19.42 19.07
C ASN A 51 4.77 -20.42 17.96
N TYR A 52 4.74 -19.95 16.71
CA TYR A 52 4.57 -20.80 15.53
C TYR A 52 5.84 -20.80 14.69
N VAL A 53 6.11 -21.93 14.06
CA VAL A 53 7.16 -22.07 13.05
C VAL A 53 6.50 -22.53 11.77
N GLY A 54 6.87 -21.93 10.64
CA GLY A 54 6.29 -22.24 9.35
C GLY A 54 7.21 -21.85 8.21
N THR A 55 6.97 -22.45 7.05
CA THR A 55 7.67 -22.13 5.81
C THR A 55 6.66 -21.50 4.85
N PRO A 56 6.62 -20.16 4.75
CA PRO A 56 5.69 -19.47 3.86
C PRO A 56 5.92 -19.86 2.41
N ALA A 57 4.84 -20.28 1.74
CA ALA A 57 4.81 -20.64 0.33
C ALA A 57 4.79 -19.39 -0.55
N ILE A 58 5.91 -18.67 -0.57
CA ILE A 58 6.15 -17.47 -1.37
C ILE A 58 7.51 -17.59 -2.05
N SER A 59 7.56 -17.28 -3.34
CA SER A 59 8.83 -17.18 -4.07
C SER A 59 9.57 -15.93 -3.63
N GLU A 60 10.87 -16.07 -3.32
CA GLU A 60 11.72 -14.95 -2.92
C GLU A 60 11.99 -13.99 -4.07
N THR A 61 11.98 -14.48 -5.30
CA THR A 61 12.18 -13.70 -6.52
C THR A 61 10.94 -12.93 -6.98
N ARG A 62 9.78 -13.21 -6.38
CA ARG A 62 8.54 -12.52 -6.75
C ARG A 62 8.52 -11.12 -6.16
N LEU A 63 8.23 -10.13 -6.99
CA LEU A 63 8.03 -8.76 -6.56
C LEU A 63 6.55 -8.50 -6.30
N PHE A 64 6.27 -7.72 -5.27
CA PHE A 64 4.95 -7.24 -4.91
C PHE A 64 4.98 -5.72 -4.86
N PRO A 65 3.86 -5.04 -5.17
CA PRO A 65 3.76 -3.60 -4.95
C PRO A 65 4.05 -3.29 -3.49
N SER A 66 4.83 -2.25 -3.19
CA SER A 66 4.94 -1.76 -1.83
C SER A 66 3.64 -1.06 -1.43
N CYS A 67 3.34 -1.09 -0.15
CA CYS A 67 2.27 -0.29 0.45
C CYS A 67 2.88 1.05 0.88
N ALA A 68 2.17 2.19 0.75
CA ALA A 68 2.69 3.44 1.31
C ALA A 68 2.62 3.46 2.85
N SER A 69 1.77 2.59 3.43
CA SER A 69 1.64 2.29 4.85
C SER A 69 2.12 0.89 5.17
N ASP A 70 2.34 0.57 6.43
CA ASP A 70 2.80 -0.77 6.83
C ASP A 70 1.89 -1.92 6.35
N ILE A 71 2.48 -2.98 5.77
CA ILE A 71 1.75 -4.21 5.42
C ILE A 71 1.15 -4.81 6.68
N LYS A 72 -0.17 -5.01 6.68
CA LYS A 72 -0.89 -5.72 7.74
C LYS A 72 -0.81 -7.23 7.51
N VAL A 73 -0.54 -7.96 8.58
CA VAL A 73 -0.48 -9.42 8.59
C VAL A 73 -1.55 -9.93 9.55
N ALA A 74 -2.51 -10.72 9.06
CA ALA A 74 -3.61 -11.25 9.86
C ALA A 74 -3.87 -12.73 9.56
N PRO A 75 -4.30 -13.54 10.53
CA PRO A 75 -4.79 -14.88 10.24
C PRO A 75 -6.11 -14.81 9.45
N MET A 76 -6.29 -15.70 8.47
CA MET A 76 -7.59 -15.83 7.77
C MET A 76 -8.59 -16.71 8.52
N PHE A 77 -8.11 -17.58 9.40
CA PHE A 77 -8.90 -18.57 10.14
C PHE A 77 -8.38 -18.70 11.58
N ASP A 78 -8.98 -19.56 12.39
CA ASP A 78 -8.48 -19.87 13.74
C ASP A 78 -7.08 -20.49 13.76
N SER A 79 -6.62 -21.01 12.61
CA SER A 79 -5.26 -21.53 12.45
C SER A 79 -4.36 -20.56 11.69
N LEU A 80 -3.09 -20.49 12.10
CA LEU A 80 -2.07 -19.69 11.42
C LEU A 80 -1.53 -20.32 10.13
N LYS A 81 -2.18 -21.39 9.61
CA LYS A 81 -1.78 -22.09 8.37
C LYS A 81 -1.90 -21.22 7.13
N THR A 82 -2.84 -20.27 7.15
CA THR A 82 -3.04 -19.30 6.08
C THR A 82 -3.18 -17.93 6.71
N ILE A 83 -2.39 -16.99 6.21
CA ILE A 83 -2.45 -15.60 6.62
C ILE A 83 -2.82 -14.73 5.43
N GLU A 84 -3.47 -13.63 5.73
CA GLU A 84 -3.73 -12.54 4.82
C GLU A 84 -2.66 -11.46 5.01
N LEU A 85 -2.14 -10.99 3.89
CA LEU A 85 -1.36 -9.76 3.81
C LEU A 85 -2.21 -8.73 3.08
N SER A 86 -2.35 -7.55 3.69
CA SER A 86 -3.09 -6.45 3.08
C SER A 86 -2.40 -5.11 3.31
N CYS A 87 -2.44 -4.26 2.29
CA CYS A 87 -2.20 -2.83 2.47
C CYS A 87 -3.49 -2.17 2.96
N ALA A 88 -3.39 -1.22 3.90
CA ALA A 88 -4.55 -0.50 4.41
C ALA A 88 -5.09 0.58 3.45
N GLU A 89 -4.39 0.81 2.34
CA GLU A 89 -4.61 1.95 1.45
C GLU A 89 -5.61 1.64 0.33
N PRO A 90 -6.31 2.67 -0.18
CA PRO A 90 -7.19 2.50 -1.34
C PRO A 90 -6.37 2.09 -2.57
N GLY A 91 -6.71 0.94 -3.15
CA GLY A 91 -5.96 0.34 -4.26
C GLY A 91 -4.78 -0.52 -3.83
N GLY A 92 -4.57 -0.69 -2.52
CA GLY A 92 -3.57 -1.58 -1.96
C GLY A 92 -3.84 -3.06 -2.24
N PHE A 93 -2.78 -3.88 -2.28
CA PHE A 93 -2.94 -5.31 -2.57
C PHE A 93 -3.46 -6.08 -1.34
N LYS A 94 -4.15 -7.19 -1.62
CA LYS A 94 -4.59 -8.17 -0.63
C LYS A 94 -4.29 -9.57 -1.16
N ILE A 95 -3.46 -10.33 -0.45
CA ILE A 95 -3.05 -11.68 -0.84
C ILE A 95 -3.13 -12.65 0.34
N ALA A 96 -3.50 -13.89 0.05
CA ALA A 96 -3.48 -14.98 1.01
C ALA A 96 -2.21 -15.81 0.80
N ILE A 97 -1.47 -16.08 1.88
CA ILE A 97 -0.25 -16.89 1.85
C ILE A 97 -0.39 -18.07 2.80
N ARG A 98 -0.13 -19.27 2.28
CA ARG A 98 -0.01 -20.49 3.09
C ARG A 98 1.34 -20.48 3.80
N THR A 99 1.31 -20.56 5.12
CA THR A 99 2.51 -20.58 5.97
C THR A 99 2.94 -21.99 6.35
N ASN A 100 2.03 -22.96 6.20
CA ASN A 100 2.16 -24.32 6.75
C ASN A 100 2.60 -24.31 8.22
N ALA A 101 2.20 -23.27 8.96
CA ALA A 101 2.67 -23.06 10.32
C ALA A 101 2.15 -24.14 11.27
N THR A 102 3.04 -24.64 12.11
CA THR A 102 2.75 -25.55 13.22
C THR A 102 3.05 -24.85 14.53
N SER A 103 2.24 -25.11 15.56
CA SER A 103 2.53 -24.58 16.88
C SER A 103 3.77 -25.28 17.43
N VAL A 104 4.68 -24.48 17.95
CA VAL A 104 5.75 -25.03 18.78
C VAL A 104 5.09 -25.39 20.10
N ARG A 105 4.58 -26.62 20.20
CA ARG A 105 4.13 -27.14 21.51
C ARG A 105 5.34 -27.04 22.43
N LYS A 106 5.26 -26.14 23.41
CA LYS A 106 6.18 -26.15 24.54
C LYS A 106 5.89 -27.44 25.30
N SER A 107 6.67 -28.48 25.02
CA SER A 107 6.71 -29.67 25.85
C SER A 107 7.24 -29.20 27.21
N LEU A 108 6.32 -28.98 28.15
CA LEU A 108 6.64 -28.86 29.57
C LEU A 108 6.16 -30.16 30.23
#